data_AF-A0AA39MQS7-F1
#
_entry.id   AF-A0AA39MQS7-F1
#
_cell.length_a   1.000
_cell.length_b   1.000
_cell.length_c   1.000
_cell.angle_alpha   90.00
_cell.angle_beta   90.00
_cell.angle_gamma   90.00
#
_symmetry.space_group_name_H-M   'P 1'
#
loop_
_entity.id
_entity.type
_entity.pdbx_description
1 polymer ?
#
loop_
_entity_poly.entity_id
_entity_poly.type
_entity_poly.pdbx_seq_one_letter_code
_entity_poly.pdbx_strand_id
1 'polypeptide(L)'
;MSGIDSCLKIAQLTAAAGEMAPFPFIKGAAHCVSAAKNRKDLQELAESIVATLVVVRDTVIDHGPTSASCFKDICIKFQTYLNGLLSKLNKEGKPRGIRRLLKAKKISDDISAYKEQVQTAKEDFLIRTTTMTQLALSDVHDEVIMGFSTLTGSVEASERNITSTIKDNIEEIRTLGARQSENMENLSTKLQGSRQWGLYKGSVWDIIPGDIHIIAPVTRSLTNYRVVRYQDSYCTVENSDTQKVIREYLTSADNRKEAIEVHMLCFLAT
;
A
#
# COMPACT_ATOMS: atom_id res chain seq x y z
N MET A 1 -31.89 35.38 -43.11
CA MET A 1 -30.78 35.13 -42.16
C MET A 1 -29.48 35.40 -42.89
N SER A 2 -28.71 36.40 -42.44
CA SER A 2 -27.64 37.05 -43.20
C SER A 2 -26.34 36.23 -43.20
N GLY A 3 -25.57 36.29 -44.30
CA GLY A 3 -24.35 35.50 -44.52
C GLY A 3 -23.22 35.70 -43.51
N ILE A 4 -23.38 36.59 -42.53
CA ILE A 4 -22.47 36.81 -41.40
C ILE A 4 -22.48 35.59 -40.47
N ASP A 5 -23.65 35.00 -40.24
CA ASP A 5 -23.82 33.84 -39.34
C ASP A 5 -23.17 32.56 -39.93
N SER A 6 -23.18 32.45 -41.26
CA SER A 6 -22.53 31.38 -42.00
C SER A 6 -21.00 31.55 -42.04
N CYS A 7 -20.50 32.79 -42.18
CA CYS A 7 -19.08 33.11 -42.07
C CYS A 7 -18.53 32.89 -40.66
N LEU A 8 -19.32 33.17 -39.61
CA LEU A 8 -18.96 32.90 -38.22
C LEU A 8 -18.83 31.39 -37.95
N LYS A 9 -19.76 30.58 -38.46
CA LYS A 9 -19.69 29.10 -38.38
C LYS A 9 -18.49 28.53 -39.14
N ILE A 10 -18.17 29.08 -40.32
CA ILE A 10 -16.97 28.70 -41.09
C ILE A 10 -15.69 29.05 -40.32
N ALA A 11 -15.65 30.24 -39.70
CA ALA A 11 -14.51 30.66 -38.89
C ALA A 11 -14.34 29.79 -37.63
N GLN A 12 -15.43 29.44 -36.93
CA GLN A 12 -15.40 28.52 -35.79
C GLN A 12 -14.97 27.11 -36.18
N LEU A 13 -15.41 26.60 -37.34
CA LEU A 13 -14.98 25.31 -37.86
C LEU A 13 -13.50 25.31 -38.26
N THR A 14 -13.01 26.40 -38.84
CA THR A 14 -11.59 26.55 -39.20
C THR A 14 -10.73 26.69 -37.94
N ALA A 15 -11.22 27.36 -36.90
CA ALA A 15 -10.55 27.49 -35.61
C ALA A 15 -10.52 26.18 -34.82
N ALA A 16 -11.66 25.48 -34.69
CA ALA A 16 -11.75 24.18 -34.03
C ALA A 16 -10.89 23.12 -34.75
N ALA A 17 -10.74 23.25 -36.06
CA ALA A 17 -9.88 22.39 -36.83
C ALA A 17 -8.39 22.81 -36.76
N GLY A 18 -8.08 24.07 -36.47
CA GLY A 18 -6.72 24.53 -36.16
C GLY A 18 -6.17 23.99 -34.84
N GLU A 19 -7.04 23.81 -33.83
CA GLU A 19 -6.68 23.22 -32.53
C GLU A 19 -6.56 21.68 -32.55
N MET A 20 -6.98 21.03 -33.65
CA MET A 20 -7.02 19.57 -33.82
C MET A 20 -5.73 18.98 -34.47
N ALA A 21 -4.57 19.61 -34.27
CA ALA A 21 -3.29 18.97 -34.58
C ALA A 21 -3.21 17.61 -33.85
N PRO A 22 -2.84 16.49 -34.52
CA PRO A 22 -1.96 16.42 -35.69
C PRO A 22 -2.64 15.90 -36.96
N PHE A 23 -3.91 16.21 -37.19
CA PHE A 23 -4.66 15.53 -38.25
C PHE A 23 -4.81 16.32 -39.58
N PRO A 24 -4.32 15.80 -40.72
CA PRO A 24 -4.23 16.54 -41.99
C PRO A 24 -5.56 16.73 -42.76
N PHE A 25 -6.67 16.16 -42.29
CA PHE A 25 -7.97 16.16 -42.98
C PHE A 25 -8.74 17.50 -42.93
N ILE A 26 -8.29 18.39 -42.06
CA ILE A 26 -8.90 19.66 -41.69
C ILE A 26 -8.93 20.65 -42.86
N LYS A 27 -7.86 20.66 -43.66
CA LYS A 27 -7.70 21.57 -44.79
C LYS A 27 -8.73 21.31 -45.89
N GLY A 28 -9.08 20.04 -46.13
CA GLY A 28 -10.06 19.64 -47.13
C GLY A 28 -11.50 19.99 -46.72
N ALA A 29 -11.85 19.75 -45.46
CA ALA A 29 -13.17 20.08 -44.93
C ALA A 29 -13.44 21.59 -44.93
N ALA A 30 -12.50 22.40 -44.45
CA ALA A 30 -12.64 23.87 -44.43
C ALA A 30 -12.89 24.47 -45.84
N HIS A 31 -12.24 23.93 -46.88
CA HIS A 31 -12.45 24.39 -48.25
C HIS A 31 -13.83 23.99 -48.81
N CYS A 32 -14.32 22.78 -48.55
CA CYS A 32 -15.66 22.36 -48.96
C CYS A 32 -16.75 23.23 -48.30
N VAL A 33 -16.60 23.58 -47.03
CA VAL A 33 -17.54 24.46 -46.32
C VAL A 33 -17.48 25.89 -46.87
N SER A 34 -16.29 26.40 -47.22
CA SER A 34 -16.14 27.74 -47.80
C SER A 34 -16.79 27.90 -49.19
N ALA A 35 -16.89 26.81 -49.97
CA ALA A 35 -17.56 26.78 -51.26
C ALA A 35 -19.11 26.77 -51.15
N ALA A 36 -19.66 26.53 -49.95
CA ALA A 36 -21.09 26.34 -49.73
C ALA A 36 -21.93 27.63 -49.68
N LYS A 37 -21.29 28.80 -49.82
CA LYS A 37 -21.84 30.13 -49.47
C LYS A 37 -23.20 30.54 -50.04
N ASN A 38 -23.86 29.76 -50.91
CA ASN A 38 -25.14 30.14 -51.53
C ASN A 38 -26.09 28.98 -51.90
N ARG A 39 -25.88 27.72 -51.45
CA ARG A 39 -26.74 26.59 -51.88
C ARG A 39 -27.01 25.57 -50.77
N LYS A 40 -28.30 25.31 -50.51
CA LYS A 40 -28.80 24.34 -49.52
C LYS A 40 -28.15 22.96 -49.67
N ASP A 41 -28.03 22.47 -50.90
CA ASP A 41 -27.40 21.17 -51.21
C ASP A 41 -25.90 21.11 -50.78
N LEU A 42 -25.17 22.23 -50.83
CA LEU A 42 -23.77 22.30 -50.35
C LEU A 42 -23.68 22.43 -48.83
N GLN A 43 -24.70 23.03 -48.22
CA GLN A 43 -24.78 23.20 -46.77
C GLN A 43 -25.05 21.86 -46.08
N GLU A 44 -26.02 21.08 -46.56
CA GLU A 44 -26.32 19.73 -46.01
C GLU A 44 -25.10 18.80 -46.13
N LEU A 45 -24.38 18.89 -47.25
CA LEU A 45 -23.13 18.17 -47.47
C LEU A 45 -22.04 18.56 -46.46
N ALA A 46 -21.86 19.87 -46.26
CA ALA A 46 -20.89 20.42 -45.32
C ALA A 46 -21.24 20.03 -43.86
N GLU A 47 -22.51 20.10 -43.48
CA GLU A 47 -23.00 19.69 -42.15
C GLU A 47 -22.74 18.20 -41.90
N SER A 48 -22.98 17.34 -42.90
CA SER A 48 -22.70 15.90 -42.79
C SER A 48 -21.21 15.60 -42.62
N ILE A 49 -20.34 16.26 -43.39
CA ILE A 49 -18.88 16.13 -43.27
C ILE A 49 -18.41 16.58 -41.87
N VAL A 50 -18.92 17.72 -41.39
CA VAL A 50 -18.58 18.26 -40.07
C VAL A 50 -19.05 17.30 -38.97
N ALA A 51 -20.27 16.79 -39.04
CA ALA A 51 -20.79 15.85 -38.05
C ALA A 51 -19.91 14.61 -37.92
N THR A 52 -19.43 14.05 -39.04
CA THR A 52 -18.50 12.90 -39.04
C THR A 52 -17.17 13.24 -38.37
N LEU A 53 -16.61 14.42 -38.63
CA LEU A 53 -15.34 14.85 -38.01
C LEU A 53 -15.48 15.12 -36.51
N VAL A 54 -16.63 15.66 -36.08
CA VAL A 54 -16.92 15.91 -34.67
C VAL A 54 -16.91 14.60 -33.87
N VAL A 55 -17.49 13.52 -34.40
CA VAL A 55 -17.46 12.20 -33.72
C VAL A 55 -16.02 11.72 -33.49
N VAL A 56 -15.15 11.86 -34.49
CA VAL A 56 -13.73 11.48 -34.35
C VAL A 56 -13.06 12.33 -33.27
N ARG A 57 -13.24 13.66 -33.34
CA ARG A 57 -12.65 14.59 -32.35
C ARG A 57 -13.09 14.24 -30.94
N ASP A 58 -14.39 14.16 -30.70
CA ASP A 58 -14.95 13.97 -29.36
C ASP A 58 -14.46 12.64 -28.78
N THR A 59 -14.37 11.59 -29.61
CA THR A 59 -13.82 10.29 -29.16
C THR A 59 -12.33 10.37 -28.79
N VAL A 60 -11.54 11.19 -29.48
CA VAL A 60 -10.11 11.39 -29.15
C VAL A 60 -9.93 12.26 -27.91
N ILE A 61 -10.80 13.25 -27.70
CA ILE A 61 -10.80 14.06 -26.47
C ILE A 61 -11.20 13.20 -25.28
N ASP A 62 -12.29 12.45 -25.40
CA ASP A 62 -12.87 11.67 -24.29
C ASP A 62 -12.01 10.46 -23.90
N HIS A 63 -11.32 9.84 -24.86
CA HIS A 63 -10.58 8.59 -24.64
C HIS A 63 -9.08 8.67 -24.93
N GLY A 64 -8.57 9.87 -25.24
CA GLY A 64 -7.16 10.14 -25.42
C GLY A 64 -6.56 9.67 -26.76
N PRO A 65 -5.25 9.86 -26.96
CA PRO A 65 -4.59 9.67 -28.25
C PRO A 65 -4.64 8.24 -28.80
N THR A 66 -4.76 7.24 -27.93
CA THR A 66 -4.82 5.82 -28.31
C THR A 66 -6.05 5.52 -29.16
N SER A 67 -7.20 6.16 -28.87
CA SER A 67 -8.42 5.98 -29.65
C SER A 67 -8.27 6.52 -31.08
N ALA A 68 -7.42 7.51 -31.28
CA ALA A 68 -7.20 8.11 -32.60
C ALA A 68 -6.65 7.11 -33.63
N SER A 69 -5.97 6.06 -33.17
CA SER A 69 -5.46 5.00 -34.04
C SER A 69 -6.56 4.20 -34.74
N CYS A 70 -7.76 4.04 -34.14
CA CYS A 70 -8.85 3.26 -34.75
C CYS A 70 -9.50 3.98 -35.95
N PHE A 71 -9.35 5.31 -36.03
CA PHE A 71 -9.91 6.12 -37.11
C PHE A 71 -8.93 6.39 -38.25
N LYS A 72 -7.63 6.09 -38.07
CA LYS A 72 -6.56 6.51 -38.98
C LYS A 72 -6.85 6.20 -40.45
N ASP A 73 -7.17 4.93 -40.76
CA ASP A 73 -7.39 4.49 -42.13
C ASP A 73 -8.67 5.08 -42.73
N ILE A 74 -9.73 5.21 -41.92
CA ILE A 74 -11.00 5.83 -42.33
C ILE A 74 -10.76 7.30 -42.67
N CYS A 75 -10.04 8.01 -41.82
CA CYS A 75 -9.69 9.42 -42.03
C CYS A 75 -8.83 9.63 -43.28
N ILE A 76 -7.84 8.77 -43.55
CA ILE A 76 -7.01 8.85 -44.76
C ILE A 76 -7.85 8.65 -46.03
N LYS A 77 -8.72 7.63 -46.03
CA LYS A 77 -9.63 7.35 -47.15
C LYS A 77 -10.61 8.50 -47.37
N PHE A 78 -11.19 9.03 -46.29
CA PHE A 78 -12.12 10.14 -46.34
C PHE A 78 -11.46 11.43 -46.84
N GLN A 79 -10.25 11.73 -46.39
CA GLN A 79 -9.47 12.87 -46.89
C GLN A 79 -9.19 12.75 -48.39
N THR A 80 -8.78 11.56 -48.85
CA THR A 80 -8.52 11.29 -50.27
C THR A 80 -9.78 11.50 -51.10
N TYR A 81 -10.94 11.03 -50.61
CA TYR A 81 -12.24 11.24 -51.23
C TYR A 81 -12.61 12.72 -51.34
N LEU A 82 -12.50 13.48 -50.23
CA LEU A 82 -12.81 14.91 -50.20
C LEU A 82 -11.91 15.72 -51.13
N ASN A 83 -10.62 15.40 -51.21
CA ASN A 83 -9.68 16.04 -52.14
C ASN A 83 -10.07 15.75 -53.61
N GLY A 84 -10.47 14.51 -53.91
CA GLY A 84 -10.96 14.14 -55.24
C GLY A 84 -12.26 14.85 -55.61
N LEU A 85 -13.17 14.99 -54.65
CA LEU A 85 -14.42 15.73 -54.82
C LEU A 85 -14.15 17.22 -55.08
N LEU A 86 -13.25 17.84 -54.31
CA LEU A 86 -12.82 19.23 -54.50
C LEU A 86 -12.24 19.44 -55.90
N SER A 87 -11.37 18.53 -56.37
CA SER A 87 -10.80 18.59 -57.72
C SER A 87 -11.88 18.55 -58.82
N LYS A 88 -12.89 17.69 -58.66
CA LYS A 88 -14.03 17.62 -59.60
C LYS A 88 -14.85 18.90 -59.58
N LEU A 89 -15.17 19.42 -58.40
CA LEU A 89 -15.92 20.67 -58.26
C LEU A 89 -15.21 21.85 -58.91
N ASN A 90 -13.88 21.95 -58.77
CA ASN A 90 -13.07 23.01 -59.38
C ASN A 90 -12.98 22.90 -60.91
N LYS A 91 -13.03 21.68 -61.47
CA LYS A 91 -13.07 21.45 -62.93
C LYS A 91 -14.43 21.82 -63.52
N GLU A 92 -15.48 21.69 -62.73
CA GLU A 92 -16.86 21.96 -63.12
C GLU A 92 -17.15 23.49 -63.12
N GLY A 93 -16.52 24.24 -64.03
CA GLY A 93 -16.58 25.71 -64.06
C GLY A 93 -17.98 26.33 -64.25
N LYS A 94 -19.01 25.52 -64.52
CA LYS A 94 -20.40 25.97 -64.70
C LYS A 94 -21.25 25.67 -63.45
N PRO A 95 -21.98 26.67 -62.89
CA PRO A 95 -22.91 26.51 -61.77
C PRO A 95 -23.89 25.33 -61.87
N ARG A 96 -24.41 25.03 -63.07
CA ARG A 96 -25.34 23.91 -63.32
C ARG A 96 -24.66 22.54 -63.21
N GLY A 97 -23.40 22.42 -63.63
CA GLY A 97 -22.62 21.18 -63.56
C GLY A 97 -22.31 20.80 -62.11
N ILE A 98 -21.85 21.77 -61.32
CA ILE A 98 -21.66 21.63 -59.86
C ILE A 98 -22.95 21.12 -59.18
N ARG A 99 -24.10 21.70 -59.53
CA ARG A 99 -25.39 21.28 -58.96
C ARG A 99 -25.74 19.83 -59.32
N ARG A 100 -25.51 19.40 -60.56
CA ARG A 100 -25.74 18.01 -60.97
C ARG A 100 -24.81 17.04 -60.24
N LEU A 101 -23.54 17.43 -60.08
CA LEU A 101 -22.55 16.63 -59.37
C LEU A 101 -22.96 16.43 -57.91
N LEU A 102 -23.31 17.51 -57.21
CA LEU A 102 -23.72 17.46 -55.79
C LEU A 102 -25.05 16.75 -55.57
N LYS A 103 -26.00 16.89 -56.50
CA LYS A 103 -27.25 16.12 -56.47
C LYS A 103 -27.08 14.65 -56.84
N ALA A 104 -25.89 14.23 -57.25
CA ALA A 104 -25.65 12.83 -57.49
C ALA A 104 -25.76 12.09 -56.15
N LYS A 105 -26.76 11.20 -56.07
CA LYS A 105 -27.05 10.35 -54.91
C LYS A 105 -25.77 9.71 -54.34
N LYS A 106 -24.86 9.32 -55.24
CA LYS A 106 -23.54 8.76 -54.94
C LYS A 106 -22.73 9.55 -53.91
N ILE A 107 -22.70 10.88 -53.96
CA ILE A 107 -21.87 11.66 -53.01
C ILE A 107 -22.45 11.59 -51.60
N SER A 108 -23.78 11.72 -51.49
CA SER A 108 -24.47 11.59 -50.21
C SER A 108 -24.31 10.18 -49.64
N ASP A 109 -24.46 9.15 -50.49
CA ASP A 109 -24.31 7.75 -50.09
C ASP A 109 -22.87 7.46 -49.60
N ASP A 110 -21.85 7.95 -50.32
CA ASP A 110 -20.44 7.77 -49.94
C ASP A 110 -20.14 8.42 -48.57
N ILE A 111 -20.63 9.64 -48.32
CA ILE A 111 -20.39 10.35 -47.05
C ILE A 111 -21.14 9.70 -45.89
N SER A 112 -22.38 9.25 -46.11
CA SER A 112 -23.12 8.47 -45.12
C SER A 112 -22.38 7.18 -44.77
N ALA A 113 -21.80 6.49 -45.76
CA ALA A 113 -20.98 5.29 -45.51
C ALA A 113 -19.73 5.59 -44.68
N TYR A 114 -19.07 6.75 -44.87
CA TYR A 114 -17.96 7.17 -44.00
C TYR A 114 -18.43 7.48 -42.58
N LYS A 115 -19.59 8.12 -42.43
CA LYS A 115 -20.19 8.39 -41.12
C LYS A 115 -20.47 7.08 -40.37
N GLU A 116 -21.04 6.09 -41.05
CA GLU A 116 -21.27 4.75 -40.48
C GLU A 116 -19.94 4.09 -40.11
N GLN A 117 -18.92 4.11 -40.98
CA GLN A 117 -17.60 3.55 -40.66
C GLN A 117 -16.96 4.19 -39.42
N VAL A 118 -17.05 5.53 -39.28
CA VAL A 118 -16.57 6.22 -38.08
C VAL A 118 -17.34 5.76 -36.85
N GLN A 119 -18.66 5.64 -36.94
CA GLN A 119 -19.48 5.20 -35.82
C GLN A 119 -19.16 3.76 -35.42
N THR A 120 -19.02 2.85 -36.38
CA THR A 120 -18.60 1.47 -36.12
C THR A 120 -17.21 1.42 -35.48
N ALA A 121 -16.24 2.19 -35.98
CA ALA A 121 -14.90 2.22 -35.39
C ALA A 121 -14.89 2.75 -33.96
N LYS A 122 -15.76 3.70 -33.63
CA LYS A 122 -15.98 4.18 -32.25
C LYS A 122 -16.54 3.06 -31.37
N GLU A 123 -17.59 2.38 -31.82
CA GLU A 123 -18.21 1.28 -31.07
C GLU A 123 -17.23 0.14 -30.80
N ASP A 124 -16.48 -0.28 -31.82
CA ASP A 124 -15.45 -1.32 -31.70
C ASP A 124 -14.36 -0.93 -30.68
N PHE A 125 -13.93 0.33 -30.70
CA PHE A 125 -12.96 0.85 -29.74
C PHE A 125 -13.51 0.82 -28.30
N LEU A 126 -14.77 1.25 -28.11
CA LEU A 126 -15.41 1.26 -26.80
C LEU A 126 -15.59 -0.17 -26.26
N ILE A 127 -16.02 -1.11 -27.10
CA ILE A 127 -16.15 -2.53 -26.74
C ILE A 127 -14.80 -3.07 -26.29
N ARG A 128 -13.76 -2.93 -27.12
CA ARG A 128 -12.41 -3.42 -26.80
C ARG A 128 -11.87 -2.84 -25.49
N THR A 129 -11.97 -1.53 -25.33
CA THR A 129 -11.44 -0.83 -24.15
C THR A 129 -12.20 -1.24 -22.88
N THR A 130 -13.53 -1.34 -22.96
CA THR A 130 -14.36 -1.78 -21.84
C THR A 130 -14.03 -3.22 -21.46
N THR A 131 -13.93 -4.13 -22.43
CA THR A 131 -13.58 -5.54 -22.19
C THR A 131 -12.20 -5.67 -21.56
N MET A 132 -11.17 -5.00 -22.09
CA MET A 132 -9.82 -5.06 -21.52
C MET A 132 -9.77 -4.50 -20.10
N THR A 133 -10.49 -3.40 -19.84
CA THR A 133 -10.57 -2.81 -18.50
C THR A 133 -11.26 -3.76 -17.51
N GLN A 134 -12.36 -4.39 -17.93
CA GLN A 134 -13.08 -5.36 -17.10
C GLN A 134 -12.21 -6.58 -16.79
N LEU A 135 -11.47 -7.11 -17.77
CA LEU A 135 -10.55 -8.23 -17.56
C LEU A 135 -9.45 -7.87 -16.55
N ALA A 136 -8.79 -6.72 -16.73
CA ALA A 136 -7.77 -6.25 -15.80
C ALA A 136 -8.32 -6.03 -14.37
N LEU A 137 -9.54 -5.52 -14.25
CA LEU A 137 -10.21 -5.37 -12.95
C LEU A 137 -10.53 -6.72 -12.30
N SER A 138 -10.95 -7.72 -13.07
CA SER A 138 -11.17 -9.08 -12.57
C SER A 138 -9.87 -9.70 -12.07
N ASP A 139 -8.77 -9.55 -12.81
CA ASP A 139 -7.46 -10.07 -12.40
C ASP A 139 -7.02 -9.45 -11.05
N VAL A 140 -7.15 -8.12 -10.92
CA VAL A 140 -6.84 -7.41 -9.66
C VAL A 140 -7.76 -7.86 -8.53
N HIS A 141 -9.05 -8.05 -8.80
CA HIS A 141 -10.01 -8.52 -7.80
C HIS A 141 -9.61 -9.91 -7.27
N ASP A 142 -9.22 -10.82 -8.15
CA ASP A 142 -8.80 -12.18 -7.78
C ASP A 142 -7.49 -12.17 -6.98
N GLU A 143 -6.51 -11.35 -7.38
CA GLU A 143 -5.27 -11.14 -6.60
C GLU A 143 -5.56 -10.60 -5.19
N VAL A 144 -6.48 -9.64 -5.08
CA VAL A 144 -6.89 -9.06 -3.79
C VAL A 144 -7.57 -10.10 -2.91
N ILE A 145 -8.52 -10.89 -3.46
CA ILE A 145 -9.18 -11.97 -2.70
C ILE A 145 -8.17 -13.02 -2.22
N MET A 146 -7.25 -13.42 -3.10
CA MET A 146 -6.20 -14.37 -2.75
C MET A 146 -5.30 -13.81 -1.65
N GLY A 147 -4.86 -12.55 -1.77
CA GLY A 147 -4.04 -11.87 -0.77
C GLY A 147 -4.72 -11.80 0.60
N PHE A 148 -6.01 -11.44 0.66
CA PHE A 148 -6.78 -11.45 1.91
C PHE A 148 -6.94 -12.85 2.49
N SER A 149 -7.15 -13.87 1.66
CA SER A 149 -7.25 -15.26 2.12
C SER A 149 -5.94 -15.74 2.74
N THR A 150 -4.80 -15.44 2.11
CA THR A 150 -3.46 -15.78 2.63
C THR A 150 -3.15 -15.03 3.91
N LEU A 151 -3.48 -13.73 3.98
CA LEU A 151 -3.30 -12.92 5.17
C LEU A 151 -4.14 -13.46 6.34
N THR A 152 -5.41 -13.80 6.08
CA THR A 152 -6.31 -14.37 7.09
C THR A 152 -5.73 -15.67 7.64
N GLY A 153 -5.31 -16.60 6.78
CA GLY A 153 -4.67 -17.85 7.22
C GLY A 153 -3.37 -17.62 8.03
N SER A 154 -2.58 -16.60 7.67
CA SER A 154 -1.36 -16.23 8.39
C SER A 154 -1.65 -15.63 9.76
N VAL A 155 -2.68 -14.77 9.87
CA VAL A 155 -3.12 -14.18 11.14
C VAL A 155 -3.64 -15.27 12.07
N GLU A 156 -4.50 -16.16 11.59
CA GLU A 156 -4.99 -17.29 12.40
C GLU A 156 -3.85 -18.21 12.85
N ALA A 157 -2.87 -18.48 11.99
CA ALA A 157 -1.69 -19.26 12.36
C ALA A 157 -0.85 -18.56 13.43
N SER A 158 -0.64 -17.25 13.29
CA SER A 158 0.06 -16.43 14.28
C SER A 158 -0.68 -16.43 15.63
N GLU A 159 -2.00 -16.30 15.62
CA GLU A 159 -2.83 -16.32 16.83
C GLU A 159 -2.70 -17.67 17.55
N ARG A 160 -2.77 -18.79 16.82
CA ARG A 160 -2.57 -20.14 17.39
C ARG A 160 -1.18 -20.30 17.98
N ASN A 161 -0.15 -19.82 17.29
CA ASN A 161 1.23 -19.90 17.76
C ASN A 161 1.43 -19.08 19.05
N ILE A 162 0.98 -17.82 19.07
CA ILE A 162 1.05 -16.96 20.26
C ILE A 162 0.32 -17.61 21.44
N THR A 163 -0.89 -18.12 21.20
CA THR A 163 -1.68 -18.81 22.23
C THR A 163 -0.95 -20.02 22.79
N SER A 164 -0.33 -20.83 21.92
CA SER A 164 0.46 -21.99 22.35
C SER A 164 1.67 -21.56 23.19
N THR A 165 2.45 -20.58 22.72
CA THR A 165 3.62 -20.08 23.45
C THR A 165 3.25 -19.52 24.83
N ILE A 166 2.15 -18.76 24.92
CA ILE A 166 1.67 -18.25 26.21
C ILE A 166 1.30 -19.41 27.15
N LYS A 167 0.61 -20.43 26.63
CA LYS A 167 0.22 -21.61 27.42
C LYS A 167 1.45 -22.37 27.92
N ASP A 168 2.45 -22.59 27.07
CA ASP A 168 3.69 -23.28 27.43
C ASP A 168 4.46 -22.50 28.51
N ASN A 169 4.57 -21.18 28.36
CA ASN A 169 5.21 -20.32 29.36
C ASN A 169 4.48 -20.34 30.72
N ILE A 170 3.15 -20.36 30.72
CA ILE A 170 2.36 -20.47 31.97
C ILE A 170 2.67 -21.79 32.68
N GLU A 171 2.79 -22.88 31.93
CA GLU A 171 3.09 -24.19 32.51
C GLU A 171 4.53 -24.27 33.03
N GLU A 172 5.50 -23.68 32.32
CA GLU A 172 6.88 -23.56 32.79
C GLU A 172 6.95 -22.77 34.10
N ILE A 173 6.28 -21.61 34.19
CA ILE A 173 6.23 -20.81 35.43
C ILE A 173 5.64 -21.62 36.59
N ARG A 174 4.57 -22.40 36.34
CA ARG A 174 3.96 -23.26 37.37
C ARG A 174 4.91 -24.34 37.87
N THR A 175 5.56 -25.04 36.96
CA THR A 175 6.51 -26.12 37.32
C THR A 175 7.72 -25.57 38.06
N LEU A 176 8.26 -24.43 37.62
CA LEU A 176 9.34 -23.73 38.31
C LEU A 176 8.92 -23.27 39.71
N GLY A 177 7.73 -22.70 39.85
CA GLY A 177 7.16 -22.29 41.14
C GLY A 177 6.98 -23.47 42.10
N ALA A 178 6.45 -24.59 41.64
CA ALA A 178 6.30 -25.81 42.45
C ALA A 178 7.66 -26.32 42.95
N ARG A 179 8.67 -26.36 42.08
CA ARG A 179 10.04 -26.77 42.44
C ARG A 179 10.68 -25.82 43.44
N GLN A 180 10.45 -24.51 43.31
CA GLN A 180 10.94 -23.53 44.29
C GLN A 180 10.30 -23.75 45.66
N SER A 181 8.98 -23.96 45.72
CA SER A 181 8.28 -24.27 46.96
C SER A 181 8.82 -25.53 47.63
N GLU A 182 9.01 -26.62 46.88
CA GLU A 182 9.60 -27.86 47.39
C GLU A 182 11.02 -27.63 47.94
N ASN A 183 11.84 -26.86 47.23
CA ASN A 183 13.18 -26.51 47.70
C ASN A 183 13.16 -25.70 48.99
N MET A 184 12.23 -24.74 49.12
CA MET A 184 12.06 -23.94 50.33
C MET A 184 11.59 -24.80 51.51
N GLU A 185 10.64 -25.71 51.31
CA GLU A 185 10.20 -26.67 52.33
C GLU A 185 11.35 -27.58 52.79
N ASN A 186 12.14 -28.09 51.85
CA ASN A 186 13.34 -28.90 52.13
C ASN A 186 14.42 -28.11 52.90
N LEU A 187 14.60 -26.83 52.60
CA LEU A 187 15.52 -25.96 53.37
C LEU A 187 15.00 -25.71 54.78
N SER A 188 13.70 -25.39 54.91
CA SER A 188 13.04 -25.15 56.19
C SER A 188 13.16 -26.37 57.12
N THR A 189 12.90 -27.57 56.61
CA THR A 189 13.04 -28.83 57.39
C THR A 189 14.48 -29.09 57.83
N LYS A 190 15.48 -28.89 56.96
CA LYS A 190 16.91 -29.00 57.33
C LYS A 190 17.32 -27.98 58.40
N LEU A 191 16.83 -26.76 58.32
CA LEU A 191 17.08 -25.72 59.32
C LEU A 191 16.45 -26.07 60.67
N GLN A 192 15.21 -26.58 60.68
CA GLN A 192 14.57 -27.07 61.90
C GLN A 192 15.36 -28.21 62.55
N GLY A 193 15.84 -29.19 61.77
CA GLY A 193 16.71 -30.26 62.27
C GLY A 193 18.02 -29.72 62.87
N SER A 194 18.64 -28.75 62.20
CA SER A 194 19.88 -28.11 62.68
C SER A 194 19.67 -27.32 63.98
N ARG A 195 18.49 -26.70 64.14
CA ARG A 195 18.09 -26.04 65.39
C ARG A 195 17.93 -27.03 66.55
N GLN A 196 17.35 -28.20 66.29
CA GLN A 196 17.21 -29.27 67.29
C GLN A 196 18.56 -29.84 67.74
N TRP A 197 19.54 -29.93 66.83
CA TRP A 197 20.91 -30.34 67.15
C TRP A 197 21.78 -29.25 67.80
N GLY A 198 21.23 -28.05 68.04
CA GLY A 198 21.93 -26.96 68.72
C GLY A 198 23.00 -26.26 67.87
N LEU A 199 23.06 -26.53 66.56
CA LEU A 199 24.01 -25.91 65.62
C LEU A 199 23.61 -24.48 65.23
N TYR A 200 22.32 -24.14 65.38
CA TYR A 200 21.77 -22.82 65.09
C TYR A 200 20.74 -22.43 66.17
N LYS A 201 20.86 -21.23 66.74
CA LYS A 201 20.02 -20.74 67.86
C LYS A 201 19.17 -19.50 67.55
N GLY A 202 19.18 -19.02 66.31
CA GLY A 202 18.50 -17.78 65.88
C GLY A 202 17.09 -17.98 65.33
N SER A 203 16.40 -16.86 65.08
CA SER A 203 15.19 -16.81 64.25
C SER A 203 15.60 -16.56 62.80
N VAL A 204 15.03 -17.34 61.87
CA VAL A 204 15.15 -17.09 60.42
C VAL A 204 14.07 -16.09 60.04
N TRP A 205 14.45 -15.01 59.37
CA TRP A 205 13.54 -13.99 58.86
C TRP A 205 13.59 -14.01 57.33
N ASP A 206 12.44 -13.85 56.69
CA ASP A 206 12.37 -13.54 55.26
C ASP A 206 12.76 -12.07 55.10
N ILE A 207 14.00 -11.84 54.69
CA ILE A 207 14.54 -10.51 54.44
C ILE A 207 14.52 -10.30 52.93
N ILE A 208 13.82 -9.27 52.47
CA ILE A 208 13.76 -8.94 51.04
C ILE A 208 15.04 -8.17 50.67
N PRO A 209 15.62 -8.39 49.48
CA PRO A 209 16.71 -7.55 48.96
C PRO A 209 16.29 -6.07 48.95
N GLY A 210 16.75 -5.31 49.94
CA GLY A 210 16.32 -3.92 50.19
C GLY A 210 16.24 -3.57 51.67
N ASP A 211 15.92 -4.54 52.52
CA ASP A 211 15.65 -4.33 53.96
C ASP A 211 16.92 -4.18 54.81
N ILE A 212 18.11 -4.46 54.24
CA ILE A 212 19.41 -4.35 54.90
C ILE A 212 20.17 -3.17 54.32
N HIS A 213 20.49 -2.20 55.18
CA HIS A 213 21.36 -1.09 54.82
C HIS A 213 22.72 -1.24 55.51
N ILE A 214 23.76 -1.49 54.70
CA ILE A 214 25.13 -1.58 55.18
C ILE A 214 25.63 -0.17 55.53
N ILE A 215 26.09 0.01 56.75
CA ILE A 215 26.58 1.30 57.27
C ILE A 215 28.08 1.42 57.03
N ALA A 216 28.85 0.44 57.51
CA ALA A 216 30.31 0.46 57.42
C ALA A 216 30.91 -0.94 57.67
N PRO A 217 32.06 -1.28 57.07
CA PRO A 217 32.78 -2.50 57.40
C PRO A 217 33.33 -2.46 58.83
N VAL A 218 33.29 -3.59 59.53
CA VAL A 218 33.92 -3.74 60.85
C VAL A 218 35.44 -3.75 60.67
N THR A 219 36.16 -2.90 61.41
CA THR A 219 37.61 -2.67 61.26
C THR A 219 38.49 -3.79 61.83
N ARG A 220 38.01 -5.04 61.83
CA ARG A 220 38.82 -6.22 62.13
C ARG A 220 39.15 -6.96 60.84
N SER A 221 40.45 -7.09 60.59
CA SER A 221 41.07 -7.77 59.46
C SER A 221 40.35 -9.05 59.05
N LEU A 222 40.19 -9.28 57.73
CA LEU A 222 39.78 -10.57 57.15
C LEU A 222 40.40 -11.74 57.93
N THR A 223 39.60 -12.40 58.75
CA THR A 223 40.03 -13.54 59.53
C THR A 223 39.93 -14.79 58.66
N ASN A 224 41.06 -15.22 58.09
CA ASN A 224 41.16 -16.47 57.33
C ASN A 224 40.99 -17.67 58.28
N TYR A 225 39.77 -18.19 58.41
CA TYR A 225 39.56 -19.50 59.05
C TYR A 225 39.60 -20.59 57.97
N ARG A 226 40.82 -21.03 57.65
CA ARG A 226 41.29 -22.16 56.81
C ARG A 226 40.56 -22.59 55.51
N VAL A 227 39.34 -22.17 55.19
CA VAL A 227 38.63 -22.56 53.95
C VAL A 227 37.70 -21.45 53.39
N VAL A 228 37.23 -20.48 54.18
CA VAL A 228 36.28 -19.45 53.71
C VAL A 228 36.73 -18.06 54.12
N ARG A 229 36.76 -17.12 53.17
CA ARG A 229 36.97 -15.68 53.45
C ARG A 229 35.64 -15.09 53.87
N TYR A 230 35.63 -14.18 54.83
CA TYR A 230 34.42 -13.43 55.15
C TYR A 230 34.73 -11.99 55.50
N GLN A 231 33.74 -11.13 55.34
CA GLN A 231 33.77 -9.73 55.71
C GLN A 231 32.60 -9.44 56.64
N ASP A 232 32.90 -8.84 57.80
CA ASP A 232 31.88 -8.39 58.74
C ASP A 232 31.60 -6.90 58.49
N SER A 233 30.32 -6.52 58.43
CA SER A 233 29.87 -5.14 58.29
C SER A 233 28.80 -4.82 59.32
N TYR A 234 28.74 -3.56 59.75
CA TYR A 234 27.61 -3.04 60.51
C TYR A 234 26.47 -2.73 59.56
N CYS A 235 25.25 -3.12 59.92
CA CYS A 235 24.06 -2.80 59.15
C CYS A 235 22.89 -2.40 60.06
N THR A 236 21.92 -1.73 59.46
CA THR A 236 20.55 -1.59 60.00
C THR A 236 19.62 -2.46 59.18
N VAL A 237 18.62 -3.03 59.84
CA VAL A 237 17.53 -3.76 59.20
C VAL A 237 16.26 -2.94 59.39
N GLU A 238 15.46 -2.79 58.34
CA GLU A 238 14.17 -2.11 58.43
C GLU A 238 13.33 -2.75 59.57
N ASN A 239 12.74 -1.92 60.43
CA ASN A 239 12.05 -2.32 61.68
C ASN A 239 12.94 -2.86 62.83
N SER A 240 14.25 -2.63 62.81
CA SER A 240 15.12 -2.89 63.97
C SER A 240 15.77 -1.62 64.51
N ASP A 241 15.49 -1.30 65.78
CA ASP A 241 16.09 -0.15 66.49
C ASP A 241 17.54 -0.39 66.95
N THR A 242 18.13 -1.53 66.56
CA THR A 242 19.46 -1.94 67.02
C THR A 242 20.37 -2.21 65.84
N GLN A 243 21.57 -1.63 65.88
CA GLN A 243 22.63 -1.91 64.91
C GLN A 243 22.97 -3.41 64.96
N LYS A 244 23.06 -4.04 63.79
CA LYS A 244 23.40 -5.46 63.66
C LYS A 244 24.76 -5.62 62.99
N VAL A 245 25.36 -6.78 63.17
CA VAL A 245 26.55 -7.21 62.41
C VAL A 245 26.11 -8.26 61.41
N ILE A 246 26.48 -8.03 60.16
CA ILE A 246 26.29 -8.95 59.06
C ILE A 246 27.64 -9.56 58.67
N ARG A 247 27.66 -10.87 58.43
CA ARG A 247 28.82 -11.58 57.93
C ARG A 247 28.56 -12.05 56.51
N GLU A 248 29.36 -11.57 55.57
CA GLU A 248 29.35 -12.00 54.18
C GLU A 248 30.45 -13.02 53.97
N TYR A 249 30.08 -14.25 53.60
CA TYR A 249 31.05 -15.29 53.27
C TYR A 249 31.39 -15.24 51.78
N LEU A 250 32.66 -14.99 51.48
CA LEU A 250 33.23 -14.93 50.14
C LEU A 250 33.83 -16.30 49.78
N THR A 251 33.36 -16.87 48.67
CA THR A 251 33.96 -18.06 48.07
C THR A 251 34.99 -17.65 47.01
N SER A 252 36.16 -18.31 47.01
CA SER A 252 37.17 -18.15 45.97
C SER A 252 36.71 -18.89 44.72
N ALA A 253 36.11 -18.19 43.76
CA ALA A 253 35.73 -18.76 42.48
C ALA A 253 36.99 -19.13 41.66
N ASP A 254 37.33 -20.42 41.60
CA ASP A 254 38.25 -20.94 40.61
C ASP A 254 37.45 -21.65 39.51
N ASN A 255 37.32 -20.95 38.38
CA ASN A 255 37.10 -21.46 37.02
C ASN A 255 36.04 -22.56 36.77
N ARG A 256 34.77 -22.15 36.59
CA ARG A 256 33.93 -22.34 35.38
C ARG A 256 32.45 -22.21 35.74
N LYS A 257 31.74 -21.47 34.87
CA LYS A 257 30.29 -21.32 34.66
C LYS A 257 29.33 -21.94 35.68
N GLU A 258 28.40 -21.08 36.10
CA GLU A 258 27.10 -21.32 36.75
C GLU A 258 27.06 -21.03 38.27
N ALA A 259 26.53 -19.82 38.54
CA ALA A 259 25.82 -19.35 39.72
C ALA A 259 26.10 -20.05 41.06
N ILE A 260 27.00 -19.48 41.85
CA ILE A 260 27.00 -19.67 43.31
C ILE A 260 27.33 -18.34 43.97
N GLU A 261 26.31 -17.54 44.25
CA GLU A 261 26.40 -16.44 45.22
C GLU A 261 25.65 -16.91 46.49
N VAL A 262 26.32 -17.72 47.32
CA VAL A 262 25.79 -18.02 48.65
C VAL A 262 26.26 -16.92 49.59
N HIS A 263 25.52 -15.82 49.61
CA HIS A 263 25.53 -14.87 50.71
C HIS A 263 24.80 -15.50 51.90
N MET A 264 25.49 -16.31 52.70
CA MET A 264 24.93 -16.78 53.96
C MET A 264 24.99 -15.63 54.98
N LEU A 265 23.94 -14.82 55.04
CA LEU A 265 23.83 -13.73 55.99
C LEU A 265 23.52 -14.29 57.39
N CYS A 266 24.53 -14.32 58.26
CA CYS A 266 24.32 -14.63 59.67
C CYS A 266 24.28 -13.34 60.49
N PHE A 267 23.16 -13.10 61.17
CA PHE A 267 23.08 -12.09 62.22
C PHE A 267 23.73 -12.64 63.49
N LEU A 268 24.82 -12.01 63.92
CA LEU A 268 25.36 -12.24 65.25
C LEU A 268 24.60 -11.34 66.24
N ALA A 269 23.81 -11.95 67.12
CA ALA A 269 23.25 -11.23 68.26
C ALA A 269 24.37 -10.95 69.28
N THR A 270 24.53 -9.68 69.67
CA THR A 270 25.24 -9.29 70.89
C THR A 270 24.44 -9.64 72.12
#